data_AF-A0A1I6AT71-F1
#
_entry.id   AF-A0A1I6AT71-F1
#
_cell.length_a   1.000
_cell.length_b   1.000
_cell.length_c   1.000
_cell.angle_alpha   90.00
_cell.angle_beta   90.00
_cell.angle_gamma   90.00
#
_symmetry.space_group_name_H-M   'P 1'
#
loop_
_entity.id
_entity.type
_entity.pdbx_description
1 polymer ?
#
loop_
_entity_poly.entity_id
_entity_poly.type
_entity_poly.pdbx_seq_one_letter_code
_entity_poly.pdbx_strand_id
1 'polypeptide(L)'
;MSFLHQLLLFRVSALSAGLLPSAAQVQEVTIFSSPTVPPVVRAVHAPGPVNVDGRLGEAAWQAAPVIRNFRQVEPNQGQAACPDTDVRINFDERNQQQLNSKLTYIRQF
;
A
#
# COMPACT_ATOMS: atom_id res chain seq x y z
N MET A 1 8.68 -76.50 -23.58
CA MET A 1 10.15 -76.39 -23.32
C MET A 1 10.46 -74.90 -23.36
N SER A 2 10.99 -74.19 -22.37
CA SER A 2 11.45 -74.44 -21.02
C SER A 2 11.60 -73.07 -20.35
N PHE A 3 11.23 -72.97 -19.06
CA PHE A 3 11.85 -72.17 -18.00
C PHE A 3 12.38 -70.73 -18.25
N LEU A 4 11.72 -69.78 -17.58
CA LEU A 4 12.25 -68.88 -16.52
C LEU A 4 13.79 -68.70 -16.46
N HIS A 5 14.27 -67.45 -16.44
CA HIS A 5 15.19 -66.92 -15.40
C HIS A 5 15.17 -65.38 -15.43
N GLN A 6 14.82 -64.84 -14.27
CA GLN A 6 14.74 -63.44 -13.89
C GLN A 6 16.14 -62.95 -13.47
N LEU A 7 16.58 -61.75 -13.88
CA LEU A 7 17.48 -60.97 -13.04
C LEU A 7 17.25 -59.47 -13.17
N LEU A 8 16.87 -58.94 -12.02
CA LEU A 8 16.55 -57.57 -11.64
C LEU A 8 17.85 -56.80 -11.41
N LEU A 9 18.07 -55.65 -12.07
CA LEU A 9 18.90 -54.54 -11.58
C LEU A 9 18.50 -53.23 -12.31
N PHE A 10 17.27 -52.73 -12.10
CA PHE A 10 17.01 -51.32 -12.36
C PHE A 10 17.64 -50.52 -11.23
N ARG A 11 18.78 -49.90 -11.52
CA ARG A 11 19.45 -48.98 -10.61
C ARG A 11 18.51 -47.83 -10.30
N VAL A 12 18.24 -47.62 -9.01
CA VAL A 12 17.64 -46.38 -8.50
C VAL A 12 18.61 -45.26 -8.83
N SER A 13 18.29 -44.49 -9.87
CA SER A 13 18.96 -43.21 -10.11
C SER A 13 18.26 -42.21 -9.21
N ALA A 14 18.93 -41.84 -8.11
CA ALA A 14 18.50 -40.74 -7.27
C ALA A 14 18.57 -39.45 -8.09
N LEU A 15 17.43 -39.02 -8.65
CA LEU A 15 17.30 -37.74 -9.30
C LEU A 15 17.10 -36.70 -8.18
N SER A 16 18.21 -36.17 -7.66
CA SER A 16 18.18 -35.00 -6.78
C SER A 16 17.66 -33.81 -7.59
N ALA A 17 16.34 -33.60 -7.56
CA ALA A 17 15.73 -32.40 -8.11
C ALA A 17 16.19 -31.20 -7.26
N GLY A 18 17.16 -30.44 -7.77
CA GLY A 18 17.55 -29.18 -7.18
C GLY A 18 16.36 -28.23 -7.18
N LEU A 19 15.88 -27.87 -5.99
CA LEU A 19 14.85 -26.87 -5.79
C LEU A 19 15.41 -25.52 -6.27
N LEU A 20 15.08 -25.09 -7.49
CA LEU A 20 15.42 -23.73 -7.92
C LEU A 20 14.68 -22.76 -6.99
N PRO A 21 15.38 -21.81 -6.33
CA PRO A 21 14.71 -20.76 -5.60
C PRO A 21 13.86 -19.98 -6.60
N SER A 22 12.54 -20.05 -6.46
CA SER A 22 11.63 -19.20 -7.20
C SER A 22 11.92 -17.77 -6.77
N ALA A 23 12.58 -17.00 -7.63
CA ALA A 23 12.66 -15.56 -7.46
C ALA A 23 11.22 -15.05 -7.55
N ALA A 24 10.63 -14.72 -6.39
CA ALA A 24 9.34 -14.06 -6.35
C ALA A 24 9.46 -12.77 -7.18
N GLN A 25 8.86 -12.76 -8.36
CA GLN A 25 8.72 -11.54 -9.12
C GLN A 25 7.71 -10.69 -8.36
N VAL A 26 8.17 -9.58 -7.77
CA VAL A 26 7.30 -8.54 -7.23
C VAL A 26 6.59 -7.93 -8.43
N GLN A 27 5.36 -8.36 -8.68
CA GLN A 27 4.49 -7.74 -9.67
C GLN A 27 3.91 -6.49 -9.05
N GLU A 28 4.37 -5.34 -9.53
CA GLU A 28 3.84 -4.03 -9.15
C GLU A 28 2.41 -3.92 -9.70
N VAL A 29 1.42 -4.12 -8.82
CA VAL A 29 0.01 -3.96 -9.17
C VAL A 29 -0.24 -2.48 -9.44
N THR A 30 -0.31 -2.10 -10.71
CA THR A 30 -0.65 -0.74 -11.11
C THR A 30 -2.17 -0.56 -11.02
N ILE A 31 -2.64 0.19 -10.01
CA ILE A 31 -4.06 0.40 -9.73
C ILE A 31 -4.66 1.50 -10.64
N PHE A 32 -3.91 2.56 -10.95
CA PHE A 32 -4.26 3.58 -11.95
C PHE A 32 -3.00 4.32 -12.40
N SER A 33 -3.07 5.00 -13.54
CA SER A 33 -1.99 5.87 -14.00
C SER A 33 -1.84 7.08 -13.08
N SER A 34 -0.67 7.25 -12.50
CA SER A 34 -0.32 8.46 -11.74
C SER A 34 -0.36 9.68 -12.66
N PRO A 35 -0.91 10.82 -12.23
CA PRO A 35 -0.88 12.04 -13.02
C PRO A 35 0.56 12.50 -13.21
N THR A 36 0.87 13.08 -14.38
CA THR A 36 2.21 13.61 -14.70
C THR A 36 2.67 14.65 -13.68
N VAL A 37 1.74 15.40 -13.10
CA VAL A 37 1.98 16.33 -12.00
C VAL A 37 1.20 15.84 -10.78
N PRO A 38 1.88 15.39 -9.71
CA PRO A 38 1.21 14.99 -8.49
C PRO A 38 0.45 16.15 -7.85
N PRO A 39 -0.75 15.91 -7.29
CA PRO A 39 -1.46 16.93 -6.52
C PRO A 39 -0.67 17.28 -5.27
N VAL A 40 -0.52 18.58 -5.00
CA VAL A 40 0.13 19.08 -3.79
C VAL A 40 -0.93 19.46 -2.77
N VAL A 41 -0.83 18.92 -1.57
CA VAL A 41 -1.70 19.26 -0.44
C VAL A 41 -0.89 20.00 0.63
N ARG A 42 -1.52 20.99 1.27
CA ARG A 42 -0.89 21.80 2.31
C ARG A 42 -1.43 21.40 3.68
N ALA A 43 -0.54 20.92 4.55
CA ALA A 43 -0.82 20.81 5.97
C ALA A 43 -0.67 22.18 6.65
N VAL A 44 -1.49 22.46 7.67
CA VAL A 44 -1.41 23.70 8.45
C VAL A 44 -1.10 23.42 9.92
N HIS A 45 -0.44 24.37 10.57
CA HIS A 45 -0.10 24.23 11.99
C HIS A 45 -1.36 24.36 12.85
N ALA A 46 -1.58 23.43 13.78
CA ALA A 46 -2.64 23.51 14.76
C ALA A 46 -2.27 24.53 15.86
N PRO A 47 -3.03 25.61 16.08
CA PRO A 47 -2.67 26.66 17.03
C PRO A 47 -2.78 26.23 18.50
N GLY A 48 -3.33 25.05 18.77
CA GLY A 48 -3.55 24.51 20.10
C GLY A 48 -3.82 23.00 20.06
N PRO A 49 -4.04 22.37 21.23
CA PRO A 49 -4.31 20.95 21.30
C PRO A 49 -5.59 20.58 20.53
N VAL A 50 -5.54 19.45 19.82
CA VAL A 50 -6.69 18.85 19.13
C VAL A 50 -7.04 17.55 19.84
N ASN A 51 -8.32 17.35 20.16
CA ASN A 51 -8.79 16.07 20.65
C ASN A 51 -9.11 15.14 19.47
N VAL A 52 -8.65 13.89 19.53
CA VAL A 52 -8.90 12.89 18.47
C VAL A 52 -10.04 11.99 18.94
N ASP A 53 -11.21 12.57 19.10
CA ASP A 53 -12.44 11.90 19.59
C ASP A 53 -13.47 11.65 18.47
N GLY A 54 -13.11 11.96 17.21
CA GLY A 54 -13.99 11.85 16.05
C GLY A 54 -14.86 13.08 15.79
N ARG A 55 -14.76 14.13 16.61
CA ARG A 55 -15.42 15.42 16.38
C ARG A 55 -14.45 16.37 15.68
N LEU A 56 -14.98 17.25 14.83
CA LEU A 56 -14.19 18.21 14.05
C LEU A 56 -14.54 19.67 14.43
N GLY A 57 -14.76 19.92 15.71
CA GLY A 57 -15.28 21.21 16.22
C GLY A 57 -14.21 22.26 16.48
N GLU A 58 -12.96 21.84 16.59
CA GLU A 58 -11.83 22.68 16.96
C GLU A 58 -11.46 23.65 15.83
N ALA A 59 -10.97 24.84 16.21
CA ALA A 59 -10.53 25.87 15.27
C ALA A 59 -9.46 25.37 14.28
N ALA A 60 -8.61 24.43 14.71
CA ALA A 60 -7.62 23.79 13.85
C ALA A 60 -8.26 23.05 12.66
N TRP A 61 -9.38 22.36 12.87
CA TRP A 61 -10.09 21.66 11.79
C TRP A 61 -10.82 22.64 10.86
N GLN A 62 -11.38 23.71 11.42
CA GLN A 62 -12.10 24.71 10.61
C GLN A 62 -11.15 25.54 9.73
N ALA A 63 -9.93 25.81 10.21
CA ALA A 63 -8.93 26.56 9.46
C ALA A 63 -8.19 25.72 8.40
N ALA A 64 -8.20 24.38 8.53
CA ALA A 64 -7.48 23.50 7.61
C ALA A 64 -8.18 23.42 6.24
N PRO A 65 -7.44 23.57 5.13
CA PRO A 65 -7.99 23.40 3.79
C PRO A 65 -8.59 22.01 3.59
N VAL A 66 -9.75 21.96 2.93
CA VAL A 66 -10.44 20.71 2.60
C VAL A 66 -9.89 20.12 1.32
N ILE A 67 -9.39 18.89 1.42
CA ILE A 67 -8.98 18.05 0.30
C ILE A 67 -10.18 17.18 -0.07
N ARG A 68 -10.51 17.14 -1.37
CA ARG A 68 -11.70 16.50 -1.94
C ARG A 68 -11.39 15.92 -3.32
N ASN A 69 -12.40 15.39 -4.00
CA ASN A 69 -12.32 14.79 -5.35
C ASN A 69 -11.42 13.55 -5.40
N PHE A 70 -11.49 12.71 -4.36
CA PHE A 70 -10.80 11.43 -4.33
C PHE A 70 -11.36 10.50 -5.42
N ARG A 71 -10.51 9.55 -5.85
CA ARG A 71 -10.85 8.53 -6.83
C ARG A 71 -10.94 7.18 -6.14
N GLN A 72 -11.95 6.42 -6.50
CA GLN A 72 -12.22 5.10 -5.95
C GLN A 72 -11.25 4.06 -6.52
N VAL A 73 -10.68 3.22 -5.66
CA VAL A 73 -9.86 2.07 -6.08
C VAL A 73 -10.74 0.87 -6.42
N GLU A 74 -11.66 0.53 -5.53
CA GLU A 74 -12.60 -0.59 -5.65
C GLU A 74 -13.97 -0.21 -5.09
N PRO A 75 -15.07 -0.88 -5.51
CA PRO A 75 -15.16 -1.80 -6.65
C PRO A 75 -15.11 -1.10 -8.02
N ASN A 76 -15.45 0.18 -8.10
CA ASN A 76 -15.52 0.92 -9.35
C ASN A 76 -14.25 1.76 -9.55
N GLN A 77 -13.18 1.09 -9.97
CA GLN A 77 -11.86 1.69 -10.10
C GLN A 77 -11.87 2.95 -10.96
N GLY A 78 -11.20 3.99 -10.47
CA GLY A 78 -11.09 5.26 -11.15
C GLY A 78 -12.40 6.05 -11.23
N GLN A 79 -13.49 5.69 -10.57
CA GLN A 79 -14.64 6.59 -10.46
C GLN A 79 -14.41 7.64 -9.35
N ALA A 80 -15.30 8.63 -9.24
CA ALA A 80 -15.33 9.50 -8.04
C ALA A 80 -15.53 8.62 -6.79
N ALA A 81 -14.87 8.98 -5.68
CA ALA A 81 -15.01 8.26 -4.43
C ALA A 81 -16.47 8.28 -3.95
N CYS A 82 -17.04 7.09 -3.73
CA CYS A 82 -18.35 6.95 -3.10
C CYS A 82 -18.20 6.08 -1.84
N PRO A 83 -18.49 6.61 -0.64
CA PRO A 83 -19.02 7.95 -0.38
C PRO A 83 -18.01 9.09 -0.62
N ASP A 84 -18.54 10.30 -0.89
CA ASP A 84 -17.73 11.52 -0.96
C ASP A 84 -16.97 11.71 0.36
N THR A 85 -15.67 11.99 0.25
CA THR A 85 -14.76 12.04 1.39
C THR A 85 -14.03 13.37 1.43
N ASP A 86 -14.10 14.03 2.58
CA ASP A 86 -13.36 15.24 2.90
C ASP A 86 -12.18 14.90 3.82
N VAL A 87 -10.98 15.34 3.46
CA VAL A 87 -9.77 15.18 4.28
C VAL A 87 -9.20 16.54 4.62
N ARG A 88 -8.75 16.71 5.87
CA ARG A 88 -8.03 17.88 6.38
C ARG A 88 -6.77 17.41 7.07
N ILE A 89 -5.68 18.16 6.92
CA ILE A 89 -4.38 17.80 7.50
C ILE A 89 -3.87 18.95 8.34
N ASN A 90 -3.66 18.68 9.62
CA ASN A 90 -3.02 19.57 10.59
C ASN A 90 -1.75 18.93 11.14
N PHE A 91 -0.82 19.74 11.62
CA PHE A 91 0.35 19.29 12.36
C PHE A 91 0.60 20.17 13.58
N ASP A 92 1.23 19.61 14.60
CA ASP A 92 1.75 20.36 15.75
C ASP A 92 3.22 20.00 15.98
N GLU A 93 3.88 20.70 16.89
CA GLU A 93 5.29 20.47 17.24
C GLU A 93 5.52 19.14 17.98
N ARG A 94 4.50 18.64 18.68
CA ARG A 94 4.61 17.41 19.50
C ARG A 94 4.66 16.16 18.64
N ASN A 95 4.04 16.19 17.48
CA ASN A 95 3.89 15.04 16.58
C ASN A 95 4.80 15.12 15.33
N GLN A 96 5.73 16.08 15.26
CA GLN A 96 6.61 16.27 14.09
C GLN A 96 7.49 15.05 13.78
N GLN A 97 7.89 14.28 14.80
CA GLN A 97 8.74 13.11 14.60
C GLN A 97 8.04 11.99 13.79
N GLN A 98 6.71 11.90 13.84
CA GLN A 98 5.97 10.86 13.12
C GLN A 98 5.72 11.21 11.64
N LEU A 99 5.51 12.50 11.32
CA LEU A 99 5.22 12.96 9.96
C LEU A 99 6.42 12.79 9.03
N ASN A 100 7.63 13.04 9.53
CA ASN A 100 8.86 12.93 8.73
C ASN A 100 9.14 11.47 8.34
N SER A 101 8.80 10.51 9.21
CA SER A 101 8.93 9.08 8.93
C SER A 101 7.86 8.59 7.94
N LYS A 102 6.61 9.07 8.07
CA LYS A 102 5.49 8.58 7.25
C LYS A 102 5.41 9.22 5.85
N LEU A 103 5.83 10.48 5.71
CA LEU A 103 5.92 11.15 4.39
C LEU A 103 7.06 10.59 3.53
N THR A 104 8.10 10.01 4.16
CA THR A 104 9.15 9.27 3.45
C THR A 104 8.57 8.05 2.73
N TYR A 105 7.58 7.38 3.34
CA TYR A 105 6.93 6.19 2.78
C TYR A 105 5.97 6.50 1.61
N ILE A 106 5.38 7.70 1.55
CA ILE A 106 4.48 8.11 0.45
C ILE A 106 5.26 8.52 -0.81
N ARG A 107 6.56 8.85 -0.68
CA ARG A 107 7.42 9.21 -1.83
C ARG A 107 8.04 8.02 -2.56
N GLN A 108 7.82 6.79 -2.11
CA GLN A 108 8.43 5.59 -2.67
C GLN A 108 7.47 4.74 -3.52
N PHE A 109 6.31 5.28 -3.88
CA PHE A 109 5.39 4.70 -4.87
C PHE A 109 5.22 5.67 -6.04
#